data_AF-A0A7J3KE47-F1
#
_entry.id   AF-A0A7J3KE47-F1
#
_cell.length_a   1.000
_cell.length_b   1.000
_cell.length_c   1.000
_cell.angle_alpha   90.00
_cell.angle_beta   90.00
_cell.angle_gamma   90.00
#
_symmetry.space_group_name_H-M   'P 1'
#
loop_
_entity.id
_entity.type
_entity.pdbx_description
1 polymer ?
#
loop_
_entity_poly.entity_id
_entity_poly.type
_entity_poly.pdbx_seq_one_letter_code
_entity_poly.pdbx_strand_id
1 'polypeptide(L)'
;MKNLAKMMALFVIAIIGSVGVALAFWPHLVNKEQKEAIQEAIKNNDFEAWKNAIVSSLTQENFNRIVERYKMKSEIKELQNKIIQAIKEGNYNDYKETMEKLIDLYKSISKEYLTEEYFNYIVQRYNETGKIVYPKM
;
A
#
# COMPACT_ATOMS: atom_id res chain seq x y z
N MET A 1 -21.09 4.64 -15.59
CA MET A 1 -20.21 4.61 -16.79
C MET A 1 -19.80 6.00 -17.29
N LYS A 2 -20.74 6.95 -17.53
CA LYS A 2 -20.39 8.30 -18.05
C LYS A 2 -19.45 9.13 -17.16
N ASN A 3 -19.52 8.95 -15.83
CA ASN A 3 -18.66 9.67 -14.89
C ASN A 3 -17.27 9.04 -14.71
N LEU A 4 -17.14 7.73 -14.98
CA LEU A 4 -15.88 6.99 -14.87
C LEU A 4 -14.93 7.32 -16.02
N ALA A 5 -15.47 7.40 -17.25
CA ALA A 5 -14.72 7.81 -18.43
C ALA A 5 -14.21 9.26 -18.32
N LYS A 6 -15.02 10.17 -17.75
CA LYS A 6 -14.62 11.57 -17.50
C LYS A 6 -13.53 11.68 -16.44
N MET A 7 -13.54 10.83 -15.41
CA MET A 7 -12.55 10.83 -14.33
C MET A 7 -11.21 10.23 -14.79
N MET A 8 -11.24 9.17 -15.62
CA MET A 8 -10.04 8.62 -16.26
C MET A 8 -9.36 9.61 -17.20
N ALA A 9 -10.14 10.35 -18.00
CA ALA A 9 -9.60 11.36 -18.91
C ALA A 9 -8.88 12.51 -18.18
N LEU A 10 -9.38 12.93 -17.02
CA LEU A 10 -8.75 13.96 -16.18
C LEU A 10 -7.43 13.49 -15.55
N PHE A 11 -7.31 12.21 -15.17
CA PHE A 11 -6.06 11.65 -14.65
C PHE A 11 -4.96 11.59 -15.73
N VAL A 12 -5.30 11.26 -16.98
CA VAL A 12 -4.33 11.20 -18.08
C VAL A 12 -3.75 12.59 -18.42
N ILE A 13 -4.57 13.64 -18.37
CA ILE A 13 -4.13 15.01 -18.70
C ILE A 13 -3.18 15.57 -17.62
N ALA A 14 -3.39 15.23 -16.34
CA ALA A 14 -2.50 15.64 -15.26
C ALA A 14 -1.13 14.92 -15.27
N ILE A 15 -1.07 13.70 -15.81
CA ILE A 15 0.17 12.89 -15.88
C ILE A 15 1.13 13.42 -16.96
N ILE A 16 0.62 14.00 -18.05
CA ILE A 16 1.44 14.49 -19.17
C ILE A 16 2.17 15.81 -18.82
N GLY A 17 1.60 16.64 -17.95
CA GLY A 17 2.17 17.94 -17.58
C GLY A 17 3.30 17.91 -16.53
N SER A 18 3.44 16.80 -15.80
CA SER A 18 4.48 16.66 -14.77
C SER A 18 4.98 15.22 -14.71
N VAL A 19 6.07 14.95 -15.44
CA VAL A 19 6.79 13.67 -15.52
C VAL A 19 7.04 13.02 -14.14
N GLY A 20 7.04 13.80 -13.05
CA GLY A 20 7.25 13.31 -11.68
C GLY A 20 6.10 12.52 -11.03
N VAL A 21 4.83 12.69 -11.42
CA VAL A 21 3.70 12.06 -10.69
C VAL A 21 3.45 10.61 -11.11
N ALA A 22 3.80 10.24 -12.34
CA ALA A 22 3.60 8.88 -12.84
C ALA A 22 4.36 7.82 -12.02
N LEU A 23 5.60 8.13 -11.61
CA LEU A 23 6.55 7.16 -11.07
C LEU A 23 6.15 6.51 -9.74
N ALA A 24 5.34 7.18 -8.90
CA ALA A 24 4.98 6.66 -7.57
C ALA A 24 3.86 5.59 -7.60
N PHE A 25 3.00 5.62 -8.61
CA PHE A 25 1.89 4.67 -8.76
C PHE A 25 2.14 3.61 -9.85
N TRP A 26 3.16 3.84 -10.68
CA TRP A 26 3.49 3.03 -11.86
C TRP A 26 3.87 1.56 -11.63
N PRO A 27 4.71 1.20 -10.63
CA PRO A 27 5.28 -0.15 -10.53
C PRO A 27 4.26 -1.27 -10.35
N HIS A 28 3.00 -0.92 -10.07
CA HIS A 28 1.91 -1.84 -9.82
C HIS A 28 0.86 -1.86 -10.93
N LEU A 29 0.94 -0.91 -11.86
CA LEU A 29 0.09 -0.79 -13.03
C LEU A 29 0.65 -1.54 -14.23
N VAL A 30 1.98 -1.60 -14.34
CA VAL A 30 2.64 -2.24 -15.46
C VAL A 30 3.06 -3.66 -15.14
N ASN A 31 2.78 -4.56 -16.08
CA ASN A 31 3.41 -5.88 -16.09
C ASN A 31 4.91 -5.74 -16.49
N LYS A 32 5.64 -6.85 -16.47
CA LYS A 32 7.07 -6.86 -16.79
C LYS A 32 7.36 -6.29 -18.19
N GLU A 33 6.58 -6.70 -19.19
CA GLU A 33 6.75 -6.27 -20.58
C GLU A 33 6.51 -4.77 -20.76
N GLN A 34 5.43 -4.25 -20.15
CA GLN A 34 5.12 -2.82 -20.15
C GLN A 34 6.19 -2.00 -19.41
N LYS A 35 6.77 -2.55 -18.33
CA LYS A 35 7.88 -1.91 -17.62
C LYS A 35 9.12 -1.81 -18.50
N GLU A 36 9.47 -2.88 -19.21
CA GLU A 36 10.61 -2.92 -20.14
C GLU A 36 10.41 -1.93 -21.29
N ALA A 37 9.23 -1.91 -21.92
CA ALA A 37 8.90 -0.97 -23.00
C ALA A 37 9.02 0.50 -22.56
N ILE A 38 8.61 0.81 -21.32
CA ILE A 38 8.74 2.17 -20.76
C ILE A 38 10.19 2.51 -20.46
N GLN A 39 10.96 1.58 -19.91
CA GLN A 39 12.38 1.79 -19.64
C GLN A 39 13.16 2.01 -20.93
N GLU A 40 12.85 1.27 -21.99
CA GLU A 40 13.44 1.43 -23.31
C GLU A 40 13.09 2.78 -23.94
N ALA A 41 11.81 3.18 -23.89
CA ALA A 41 11.38 4.48 -24.38
C ALA A 41 12.07 5.64 -23.66
N ILE A 42 12.24 5.55 -22.33
CA ILE A 42 13.00 6.54 -21.54
C ILE A 42 14.47 6.59 -21.97
N LYS A 43 15.12 5.43 -22.10
CA LYS A 43 16.52 5.34 -22.53
C LYS A 43 16.74 5.97 -23.91
N ASN A 44 15.77 5.84 -24.79
CA ASN A 44 15.82 6.36 -26.16
C ASN A 44 15.29 7.79 -26.29
N ASN A 45 14.86 8.45 -25.20
CA ASN A 45 14.14 9.73 -25.23
C ASN A 45 12.93 9.74 -26.19
N ASP A 46 12.25 8.60 -26.35
CA ASP A 46 11.12 8.44 -27.25
C ASP A 46 9.81 8.68 -26.50
N PHE A 47 9.31 9.91 -26.59
CA PHE A 47 8.09 10.34 -25.92
C PHE A 47 6.84 9.58 -26.40
N GLU A 48 6.71 9.33 -27.71
CA GLU A 48 5.52 8.67 -28.23
C GLU A 48 5.52 7.18 -27.86
N ALA A 49 6.68 6.51 -27.87
CA ALA A 49 6.79 5.15 -27.36
C ALA A 49 6.44 5.06 -25.87
N TRP A 50 6.95 6.00 -25.07
CA TRP A 50 6.64 6.09 -23.63
C TRP A 50 5.14 6.26 -23.41
N LYS A 51 4.52 7.24 -24.08
CA LYS A 51 3.10 7.54 -23.98
C LYS A 51 2.23 6.36 -24.40
N ASN A 52 2.57 5.68 -25.50
CA ASN A 52 1.83 4.52 -25.96
C ASN A 52 1.91 3.37 -24.96
N ALA A 53 3.09 3.10 -24.41
CA ALA A 53 3.27 2.10 -23.37
C ALA A 53 2.47 2.45 -22.10
N ILE A 54 2.43 3.73 -21.71
CA ILE A 54 1.57 4.22 -20.63
C ILE A 54 0.10 3.98 -20.91
N VAL A 55 -0.42 4.45 -22.04
CA VAL A 55 -1.85 4.35 -22.39
C VAL A 55 -2.28 2.89 -22.45
N SER A 56 -1.43 2.01 -22.97
CA SER A 56 -1.70 0.56 -23.02
C SER A 56 -1.90 -0.08 -21.63
N SER A 57 -1.29 0.49 -20.59
CA SER A 57 -1.39 0.00 -19.21
C SER A 57 -2.64 0.49 -18.48
N LEU A 58 -3.34 1.50 -19.02
CA LEU A 58 -4.52 2.12 -18.40
C LEU A 58 -5.79 1.31 -18.67
N THR A 59 -5.81 0.05 -18.25
CA THR A 59 -6.98 -0.84 -18.38
C THR A 59 -7.90 -0.75 -17.17
N GLN A 60 -9.18 -1.11 -17.35
CA GLN A 60 -10.15 -1.20 -16.25
C GLN A 60 -9.71 -2.19 -15.16
N GLU A 61 -9.11 -3.30 -15.56
CA GLU A 61 -8.57 -4.30 -14.64
C GLU A 61 -7.47 -3.72 -13.76
N ASN A 62 -6.51 -3.02 -14.38
CA ASN A 62 -5.43 -2.36 -13.66
C ASN A 62 -5.95 -1.26 -12.71
N PHE A 63 -6.98 -0.50 -13.13
CA PHE A 63 -7.66 0.43 -12.25
C PHE A 63 -8.30 -0.26 -11.05
N ASN A 64 -9.02 -1.36 -11.25
CA ASN A 64 -9.64 -2.12 -10.15
C ASN A 64 -8.60 -2.62 -9.15
N ARG A 65 -7.44 -3.09 -9.64
CA ARG A 65 -6.31 -3.51 -8.79
C ARG A 65 -5.76 -2.35 -7.94
N ILE A 66 -5.73 -1.12 -8.47
CA ILE A 66 -5.36 0.07 -7.66
C ILE A 66 -6.40 0.29 -6.56
N VAL A 67 -7.69 0.23 -6.90
CA VAL A 67 -8.78 0.45 -5.93
C VAL A 67 -8.70 -0.57 -4.80
N GLU A 68 -8.49 -1.85 -5.11
CA GLU A 68 -8.32 -2.91 -4.12
C GLU A 68 -7.11 -2.67 -3.21
N ARG A 69 -5.96 -2.32 -3.78
CA ARG A 69 -4.77 -1.99 -2.99
C ARG A 69 -4.97 -0.76 -2.11
N TYR A 70 -5.68 0.25 -2.61
CA TYR A 70 -5.99 1.45 -1.84
C TYR A 70 -6.88 1.11 -0.64
N LYS A 71 -7.92 0.31 -0.85
CA LYS A 71 -8.79 -0.18 0.24
C LYS A 71 -7.99 -0.97 1.27
N MET A 72 -7.20 -1.94 0.82
CA MET A 72 -6.33 -2.74 1.69
C MET A 72 -5.39 -1.85 2.51
N LYS A 73 -4.71 -0.88 1.88
CA LYS A 73 -3.81 0.05 2.57
C LYS A 73 -4.54 0.90 3.62
N SER A 74 -5.77 1.32 3.33
CA SER A 74 -6.61 2.05 4.27
C SER A 74 -6.98 1.18 5.48
N GLU A 75 -7.42 -0.05 5.24
CA GLU A 75 -7.77 -1.01 6.29
C GLU A 75 -6.56 -1.33 7.18
N ILE A 76 -5.40 -1.59 6.59
CA ILE A 76 -4.14 -1.82 7.32
C ILE A 76 -3.83 -0.66 8.24
N LYS A 77 -3.94 0.58 7.72
CA LYS A 77 -3.65 1.78 8.50
C LYS A 77 -4.60 1.91 9.70
N GLU A 78 -5.87 1.58 9.51
CA GLU A 78 -6.85 1.57 10.60
C GLU A 78 -6.53 0.51 11.66
N LEU A 79 -6.21 -0.72 11.23
CA LEU A 79 -5.80 -1.80 12.13
C LEU A 79 -4.53 -1.43 12.92
N GLN A 80 -3.54 -0.85 12.26
CA GLN A 80 -2.33 -0.36 12.92
C GLN A 80 -2.64 0.69 13.98
N ASN A 81 -3.51 1.66 13.68
CA ASN A 81 -3.91 2.67 14.67
C ASN A 81 -4.61 2.06 15.88
N LYS A 82 -5.47 1.06 15.68
CA LYS A 82 -6.14 0.32 16.77
C LYS A 82 -5.16 -0.47 17.61
N ILE A 83 -4.20 -1.16 17.00
CA ILE A 83 -3.11 -1.85 17.71
C ILE A 83 -2.31 -0.87 18.57
N ILE A 84 -1.94 0.30 18.00
CA ILE A 84 -1.21 1.35 18.72
C ILE A 84 -2.02 1.83 19.93
N GLN A 85 -3.33 2.04 19.77
CA GLN A 85 -4.19 2.50 20.85
C GLN A 85 -4.32 1.44 21.96
N ALA A 86 -4.52 0.18 21.59
CA ALA A 86 -4.57 -0.93 22.54
C ALA A 86 -3.28 -1.06 23.36
N ILE A 87 -2.11 -0.86 22.73
CA ILE A 87 -0.81 -0.83 23.43
C ILE A 87 -0.75 0.34 24.42
N LYS A 88 -1.19 1.54 24.02
CA LYS A 88 -1.20 2.73 24.90
C LYS A 88 -2.09 2.55 26.12
N GLU A 89 -3.19 1.85 25.95
CA GLU A 89 -4.19 1.61 26.99
C GLU A 89 -3.90 0.35 27.82
N GLY A 90 -2.90 -0.46 27.41
CA GLY A 90 -2.65 -1.77 28.04
C GLY A 90 -3.78 -2.78 27.82
N ASN A 91 -4.60 -2.60 26.76
CA ASN A 91 -5.73 -3.46 26.46
C ASN A 91 -5.32 -4.65 25.56
N TYR A 92 -4.98 -5.78 26.17
CA TYR A 92 -4.57 -6.98 25.45
C TYR A 92 -5.68 -7.58 24.56
N ASN A 93 -6.95 -7.51 24.98
CA ASN A 93 -8.06 -8.09 24.20
C ASN A 93 -8.24 -7.36 22.86
N ASP A 94 -8.25 -6.02 22.88
CA ASP A 94 -8.36 -5.20 21.68
C ASP A 94 -7.13 -5.36 20.77
N TYR A 95 -5.95 -5.48 21.38
CA TYR A 95 -4.71 -5.77 20.66
C TYR A 95 -4.82 -7.11 19.93
N LYS A 96 -5.21 -8.18 20.63
CA LYS A 96 -5.29 -9.54 20.09
C LYS A 96 -6.30 -9.60 18.94
N GLU A 97 -7.52 -9.10 19.14
CA GLU A 97 -8.56 -9.12 18.11
C GLU A 97 -8.12 -8.35 16.85
N THR A 98 -7.48 -7.19 17.03
CA THR A 98 -7.03 -6.37 15.90
C THR A 98 -5.82 -6.99 15.20
N MET A 99 -4.90 -7.59 15.96
CA MET A 99 -3.71 -8.24 15.42
C MET A 99 -4.06 -9.53 14.68
N GLU A 100 -5.09 -10.27 15.11
CA GLU A 100 -5.64 -11.43 14.39
C GLU A 100 -6.11 -11.01 12.99
N LYS A 101 -6.88 -9.92 12.89
CA LYS A 101 -7.33 -9.36 11.60
C LYS A 101 -6.14 -8.94 10.73
N LEU A 102 -5.11 -8.35 11.33
CA LEU A 102 -3.91 -7.95 10.59
C LEU A 102 -3.11 -9.16 10.08
N ILE A 103 -3.01 -10.24 10.87
CA ILE A 103 -2.38 -11.50 10.48
C ILE A 103 -3.16 -12.19 9.36
N ASP A 104 -4.48 -12.19 9.42
CA ASP A 104 -5.32 -12.78 8.36
C ASP A 104 -5.16 -12.00 7.04
N LEU A 105 -5.02 -10.68 7.13
CA LEU A 105 -4.78 -9.81 5.97
C LEU A 105 -3.35 -9.99 5.42
N TYR A 106 -2.36 -10.00 6.31
CA TYR A 106 -0.96 -10.27 6.01
C TYR A 106 -0.59 -11.68 6.48
N LYS A 107 -0.92 -12.68 5.66
CA LYS A 107 -0.64 -14.10 5.91
C LYS A 107 0.84 -14.44 6.20
N SER A 108 1.75 -13.48 6.06
CA SER A 108 3.17 -13.57 6.39
C SER A 108 3.50 -13.22 7.85
N ILE A 109 2.58 -12.63 8.61
CA ILE A 109 2.82 -12.24 10.00
C ILE A 109 2.67 -13.48 10.90
N SER A 110 3.63 -13.68 11.80
CA SER A 110 3.64 -14.79 12.75
C SER A 110 2.55 -14.65 13.80
N LYS A 111 1.94 -15.79 14.18
CA LYS A 111 0.95 -15.83 15.27
C LYS A 111 1.56 -15.66 16.66
N GLU A 112 2.88 -15.73 16.80
CA GLU A 112 3.57 -15.49 18.08
C GLU A 112 3.27 -14.09 18.66
N TYR A 113 2.95 -13.15 17.78
CA TYR A 113 2.58 -11.79 18.13
C TYR A 113 1.20 -11.65 18.76
N LEU A 114 0.40 -12.72 18.80
CA LEU A 114 -0.89 -12.73 19.48
C LEU A 114 -0.77 -13.04 20.97
N THR A 115 0.42 -13.39 21.47
CA THR A 115 0.60 -13.79 22.86
C THR A 115 0.58 -12.60 23.82
N GLU A 116 0.13 -12.85 25.04
CA GLU A 116 0.10 -11.85 26.11
C GLU A 116 1.52 -11.45 26.56
N GLU A 117 2.46 -12.41 26.54
CA GLU A 117 3.87 -12.15 26.82
C GLU A 117 4.46 -11.14 25.83
N TYR A 118 4.20 -11.32 24.54
CA TYR A 118 4.63 -10.40 23.50
C TYR A 118 3.98 -9.02 23.65
N PHE A 119 2.68 -9.00 23.94
CA PHE A 119 1.96 -7.76 24.21
C PHE A 119 2.58 -6.99 25.39
N ASN A 120 2.80 -7.67 26.52
CA ASN A 120 3.39 -7.08 27.72
C ASN A 120 4.79 -6.52 27.46
N TYR A 121 5.61 -7.23 26.66
CA TYR A 121 6.90 -6.72 26.21
C TYR A 121 6.75 -5.39 25.46
N ILE A 122 5.84 -5.30 24.47
CA ILE A 122 5.67 -4.08 23.69
C ILE A 122 5.14 -2.93 24.54
N VAL A 123 4.18 -3.19 25.44
CA VAL A 123 3.64 -2.17 26.36
C VAL A 123 4.76 -1.63 27.24
N GLN A 124 5.59 -2.49 27.82
CA GLN A 124 6.75 -2.08 28.61
C GLN A 124 7.68 -1.18 27.78
N ARG A 125 8.05 -1.60 26.57
CA ARG A 125 8.95 -0.83 25.69
C ARG A 125 8.34 0.50 25.27
N TYR A 126 7.03 0.55 25.03
CA TYR A 126 6.32 1.79 24.73
C TYR A 126 6.37 2.75 25.92
N ASN A 127 6.13 2.26 27.14
CA ASN A 127 6.20 3.08 28.36
C ASN A 127 7.62 3.61 28.62
N GLU A 128 8.65 2.83 28.31
CA GLU A 128 10.05 3.23 28.46
C GLU A 128 10.52 4.27 27.41
N THR A 129 10.04 4.15 26.16
CA THR A 129 10.64 4.86 25.02
C THR A 129 9.70 5.83 24.30
N GLY A 130 8.41 5.76 24.58
CA GLY A 130 7.36 6.43 23.80
C GLY A 130 7.20 5.90 22.36
N LYS A 131 7.88 4.79 22.02
CA LYS A 131 7.89 4.21 20.68
C LYS A 131 7.50 2.74 20.74
N ILE A 132 6.75 2.27 19.75
CA ILE A 132 6.50 0.84 19.57
C ILE A 132 7.76 0.23 18.97
N VAL A 133 8.39 -0.64 19.74
CA VAL A 133 9.59 -1.36 19.35
C VAL A 133 9.25 -2.84 19.30
N TYR A 134 9.16 -3.36 18.08
CA TYR A 134 9.03 -4.79 17.86
C TYR A 134 10.39 -5.45 18.17
N PRO A 135 10.43 -6.55 18.93
CA PRO A 135 11.67 -7.27 19.14
C PRO A 135 12.18 -7.78 17.79
N LYS A 136 13.49 -7.62 17.55
CA LYS A 136 14.13 -8.21 16.38
C LYS A 136 14.10 -9.73 16.56
N MET A 137 13.52 -10.44 15.58
CA MET A 137 13.70 -11.89 15.44
C MET A 137 15.15 -12.22 15.12
#